data_AF-A0A1B6GEV9-F1
#
_entry.id   AF-A0A1B6GEV9-F1
#
_cell.length_a   1.000
_cell.length_b   1.000
_cell.length_c   1.000
_cell.angle_alpha   90.00
_cell.angle_beta   90.00
_cell.angle_gamma   90.00
#
_symmetry.space_group_name_H-M   'P 1'
#
loop_
_entity.id
_entity.type
_entity.pdbx_description
1 polymer ?
#
loop_
_entity_poly.entity_id
_entity_poly.type
_entity_poly.pdbx_seq_one_letter_code
_entity_poly.pdbx_strand_id
1 'polypeptide(L)'
;CIKCQISFESEKEIQLHVATHLMSEGNSGLECRLCMRVLGSPLQLQTHLIEHTFAGCPTFTCYICSAVFTAAHGLQAHMLDHGLAARPYDCPQCSQRFFFRAELDNHSFSHMEEDSSEDRA
;
A
#
# COMPACT_ATOMS: atom_id res chain seq x y z
N CYS A 1 17.98 -2.28 4.22
CA CYS A 1 16.82 -3.12 4.56
C CYS A 1 17.30 -4.49 5.01
N ILE A 2 17.03 -4.90 6.25
CA ILE A 2 17.49 -6.21 6.76
C ILE A 2 16.74 -7.38 6.10
N LYS A 3 15.46 -7.19 5.75
CA LYS A 3 14.60 -8.23 5.14
C LYS A 3 14.97 -8.58 3.69
N CYS A 4 15.61 -7.67 2.97
CA CYS A 4 15.74 -7.72 1.51
C CYS A 4 17.09 -7.19 0.99
N GLN A 5 17.99 -6.79 1.89
CA GLN A 5 19.36 -6.35 1.61
C GLN A 5 19.52 -5.18 0.62
N ILE A 6 18.46 -4.39 0.41
CA ILE A 6 18.52 -3.13 -0.37
C ILE A 6 19.04 -1.98 0.50
N SER A 7 19.96 -1.19 -0.04
CA SER A 7 20.53 0.01 0.58
C SER A 7 19.80 1.28 0.10
N PHE A 8 19.68 2.26 0.97
CA PHE A 8 18.99 3.53 0.70
C PHE A 8 19.88 4.70 1.11
N GLU A 9 19.72 5.84 0.45
CA GLU A 9 20.56 7.03 0.66
C GLU A 9 20.00 7.93 1.77
N SER A 10 18.72 7.75 2.12
CA SER A 10 18.08 8.50 3.20
C SER A 10 17.21 7.67 4.15
N GLU A 11 17.00 8.19 5.35
CA GLU A 11 16.11 7.58 6.35
C GLU A 11 14.66 7.48 5.85
N LYS A 12 14.20 8.51 5.14
CA LYS A 12 12.84 8.55 4.57
C LYS A 12 12.62 7.42 3.56
N GLU A 13 13.62 7.17 2.72
CA GLU A 13 13.56 6.09 1.73
C GLU A 13 13.48 4.71 2.37
N ILE A 14 14.29 4.45 3.40
CA ILE A 14 14.23 3.16 4.09
C ILE A 14 12.93 3.00 4.89
N GLN A 15 12.38 4.07 5.48
CA GLN A 15 11.08 4.03 6.17
C GLN A 15 9.94 3.70 5.19
N LEU A 16 9.92 4.35 4.03
CA LEU A 16 8.97 4.08 2.94
C LEU A 16 9.07 2.64 2.44
N HIS A 17 10.31 2.15 2.31
CA HIS A 17 10.56 0.79 1.87
C HIS A 17 10.18 -0.26 2.94
N VAL A 18 10.47 -0.03 4.22
CA VAL A 18 10.04 -0.94 5.30
C VAL A 18 8.52 -1.01 5.41
N ALA A 19 7.82 0.10 5.16
CA ALA A 19 6.37 0.08 5.06
C ALA A 19 5.85 -0.85 3.96
N THR A 20 6.59 -0.99 2.84
CA THR A 20 6.21 -1.93 1.76
C THR A 20 6.35 -3.40 2.18
N HIS A 21 7.28 -3.73 3.10
CA HIS A 21 7.45 -5.10 3.60
C HIS A 21 6.30 -5.57 4.47
N LEU A 22 5.72 -4.65 5.24
CA LEU A 22 4.55 -4.95 6.05
C LEU A 22 3.36 -5.28 5.16
N MET A 23 3.24 -4.61 4.01
CA MET A 23 2.08 -4.74 3.10
C MET A 23 2.26 -5.85 2.04
N SER A 24 3.48 -6.39 1.91
CA SER A 24 3.85 -7.39 0.90
C SER A 24 3.79 -8.84 1.40
N GLU A 25 3.61 -9.08 2.71
CA GLU A 25 3.37 -10.42 3.27
C GLU A 25 1.95 -10.88 2.88
N GLY A 26 1.78 -11.26 1.61
CA GLY A 26 0.54 -11.78 1.03
C GLY A 26 0.35 -11.46 -0.46
N ASN A 27 0.96 -10.39 -0.99
CA ASN A 27 0.75 -10.00 -2.39
C ASN A 27 1.89 -10.49 -3.29
N SER A 28 1.68 -11.63 -3.94
CA SER A 28 2.62 -12.33 -4.82
C SER A 28 2.92 -11.62 -6.15
N GLY A 29 2.49 -10.37 -6.34
CA GLY A 29 2.75 -9.63 -7.57
C GLY A 29 2.99 -8.14 -7.34
N LEU A 30 3.86 -7.56 -8.16
CA LEU A 30 3.91 -6.12 -8.43
C LEU A 30 2.72 -5.66 -9.30
N GLU A 31 1.64 -6.43 -9.31
CA GLU A 31 0.47 -6.25 -10.14
C GLU A 31 -0.65 -5.62 -9.32
N CYS A 32 -1.26 -4.58 -9.89
CA CYS A 32 -2.49 -3.99 -9.38
C CYS A 32 -3.67 -4.84 -9.85
N ARG A 33 -4.36 -5.52 -8.93
CA ARG A 33 -5.52 -6.37 -9.23
C ARG A 33 -6.80 -5.58 -9.52
N LEU A 34 -6.80 -4.26 -9.27
CA LEU A 34 -7.91 -3.37 -9.61
C LEU A 34 -7.94 -3.04 -11.12
N CYS A 35 -6.77 -3.00 -11.77
CA CYS A 35 -6.66 -2.63 -13.19
C CYS A 35 -5.74 -3.55 -14.01
N MET A 36 -5.24 -4.63 -13.41
CA MET A 36 -4.33 -5.63 -13.98
C MET A 36 -3.02 -5.06 -14.51
N ARG A 37 -2.59 -3.90 -13.97
CA ARG A 37 -1.34 -3.25 -14.38
C ARG A 37 -0.18 -3.82 -13.60
N VAL A 38 0.89 -4.21 -14.28
CA VAL A 38 2.16 -4.61 -13.67
C VAL A 38 3.06 -3.39 -13.48
N LEU A 39 3.60 -3.23 -12.27
CA LEU A 39 4.48 -2.15 -11.87
C LEU A 39 5.91 -2.67 -11.66
N GLY A 40 6.89 -1.79 -11.75
CA GLY A 40 8.31 -2.15 -11.63
C GLY A 40 8.81 -2.23 -10.18
N SER A 41 8.04 -1.73 -9.21
CA SER A 41 8.42 -1.78 -7.81
C SER A 41 7.21 -1.72 -6.86
N PRO A 42 7.35 -2.21 -5.61
CA PRO A 42 6.29 -2.13 -4.60
C PRO A 42 5.90 -0.68 -4.32
N LEU A 43 6.88 0.23 -4.33
CA LEU A 43 6.64 1.65 -4.14
C LEU A 43 5.75 2.23 -5.26
N GLN A 44 6.03 1.87 -6.52
CA GLN A 44 5.21 2.29 -7.65
C GLN A 44 3.78 1.74 -7.56
N LEU A 45 3.62 0.48 -7.13
CA LEU A 45 2.30 -0.11 -6.89
C LEU A 45 1.55 0.68 -5.81
N GLN A 46 2.19 1.02 -4.69
CA GLN A 46 1.57 1.81 -3.64
C GLN A 46 1.13 3.20 -4.13
N THR A 47 2.01 3.93 -4.82
CA THR A 47 1.64 5.24 -5.40
C THR A 47 0.47 5.12 -6.38
N HIS A 48 0.43 4.03 -7.16
CA HIS A 48 -0.62 3.79 -8.13
C HIS A 48 -1.97 3.46 -7.45
N LEU A 49 -1.97 2.74 -6.33
CA LEU A 49 -3.18 2.48 -5.55
C LEU A 49 -3.75 3.77 -4.92
N ILE A 50 -2.90 4.72 -4.57
CA ILE A 50 -3.34 6.07 -4.16
C ILE A 50 -4.08 6.76 -5.31
N GLU A 51 -3.57 6.67 -6.55
CA GLU A 51 -4.25 7.24 -7.72
C GLU A 51 -5.64 6.65 -7.94
N HIS A 52 -5.83 5.36 -7.67
CA HIS A 52 -7.16 4.75 -7.68
C HIS A 52 -8.10 5.34 -6.62
N THR A 53 -7.57 5.63 -5.42
CA THR A 53 -8.36 6.21 -4.33
C THR A 53 -8.79 7.65 -4.63
N PHE A 54 -7.93 8.41 -5.32
CA PHE A 54 -8.19 9.81 -5.72
C PHE A 54 -8.59 9.94 -7.19
N ALA A 55 -9.13 8.88 -7.81
CA ALA A 55 -9.47 8.88 -9.22
C ALA A 55 -10.47 10.00 -9.55
N GLY A 56 -10.11 10.87 -10.50
CA GLY A 56 -10.92 12.05 -10.88
C GLY A 56 -10.73 13.27 -9.96
N CYS A 57 -9.87 13.20 -8.95
CA CYS A 57 -9.48 14.36 -8.15
C CYS A 57 -8.20 15.00 -8.73
N PRO A 58 -8.14 16.34 -8.84
CA PRO A 58 -6.95 17.05 -9.31
C PRO A 58 -5.83 17.10 -8.25
N THR A 59 -6.16 16.78 -6.99
CA THR A 59 -5.25 16.85 -5.85
C THR A 59 -5.44 15.65 -4.93
N PHE A 60 -4.40 15.36 -4.15
CA PHE A 60 -4.34 14.29 -3.18
C PHE A 60 -4.42 14.88 -1.78
N THR A 61 -5.53 14.68 -1.08
CA THR A 61 -5.77 15.31 0.23
C THR A 61 -5.61 14.29 1.35
N CYS A 62 -4.79 14.60 2.35
CA CYS A 62 -4.65 13.79 3.55
C CYS A 62 -5.95 13.85 4.37
N TYR A 63 -6.56 12.70 4.68
CA TYR A 63 -7.79 12.66 5.47
C TYR A 63 -7.56 12.93 6.97
N ILE A 64 -6.31 12.94 7.44
CA ILE A 64 -5.96 13.16 8.85
C ILE A 64 -5.79 14.65 9.15
N CYS A 65 -4.97 15.35 8.36
CA CYS A 65 -4.62 16.75 8.60
C CYS A 65 -5.08 17.71 7.49
N SER A 66 -5.78 17.20 6.48
CA SER A 66 -6.27 17.98 5.32
C SER A 66 -5.16 18.65 4.48
N ALA A 67 -3.90 18.21 4.64
CA ALA A 67 -2.80 18.65 3.77
C ALA A 67 -3.06 18.21 2.33
N VAL A 68 -2.78 19.12 1.39
CA VAL A 68 -3.04 18.92 -0.05
C VAL A 68 -1.73 18.72 -0.77
N PHE A 69 -1.67 17.68 -1.60
CA PHE A 69 -0.52 17.31 -2.41
C PHE A 69 -0.91 17.31 -3.88
N THR A 70 0.04 17.70 -4.74
CA THR A 70 -0.12 17.68 -6.20
C THR A 70 0.26 16.34 -6.81
N ALA A 71 0.84 15.42 -6.03
CA ALA A 71 1.27 14.10 -6.50
C ALA A 71 1.06 13.01 -5.44
N ALA A 72 0.70 11.81 -5.91
CA ALA A 72 0.44 10.64 -5.07
C ALA A 72 1.63 10.23 -4.19
N HIS A 73 2.86 10.26 -4.73
CA HIS A 73 4.07 9.93 -3.97
C HIS A 73 4.31 10.90 -2.80
N GLY A 74 3.93 12.17 -2.95
CA GLY A 74 4.02 13.16 -1.89
C GLY A 74 3.07 12.85 -0.74
N LEU A 75 1.82 12.50 -1.08
CA LEU A 75 0.84 12.05 -0.09
C LEU A 75 1.30 10.75 0.59
N GLN A 76 1.81 9.77 -0.16
CA GLN A 76 2.32 8.51 0.41
C GLN A 76 3.41 8.73 1.46
N ALA A 77 4.42 9.54 1.13
CA ALA A 77 5.50 9.85 2.05
C ALA A 77 4.99 10.62 3.27
N HIS A 78 4.02 11.52 3.08
CA HIS A 78 3.38 12.24 4.17
C HIS A 78 2.60 11.33 5.12
N MET A 79 1.89 10.31 4.62
CA MET A 79 1.13 9.38 5.47
C MET A 79 2.03 8.61 6.46
N LEU A 80 3.32 8.45 6.15
CA LEU A 80 4.28 7.83 7.06
C LEU A 80 4.56 8.69 8.30
N ASP A 81 4.46 10.01 8.19
CA ASP A 81 4.65 10.95 9.31
C ASP A 81 3.53 10.81 10.35
N HIS A 82 2.32 10.44 9.90
CA HIS A 82 1.21 10.10 10.78
C HIS A 82 1.37 8.73 11.48
N GLY A 83 2.29 7.91 11.01
CA GLY A 83 2.61 6.61 11.61
C GLY A 83 1.61 5.49 11.31
N LEU A 84 1.98 4.27 11.72
CA LEU A 84 1.23 3.04 11.41
C LEU A 84 -0.15 2.96 12.09
N ALA A 85 -0.31 3.61 13.24
CA ALA A 85 -1.58 3.65 13.97
C ALA A 85 -2.66 4.45 13.23
N ALA A 86 -2.27 5.31 12.29
CA ALA A 86 -3.19 6.15 11.55
C ALA A 86 -3.81 5.48 10.32
N ARG A 87 -3.45 4.20 10.04
CA ARG A 87 -4.03 3.38 8.96
C ARG A 87 -5.50 3.01 9.27
N PRO A 88 -6.48 3.59 8.58
CA PRO A 88 -7.89 3.50 8.98
C PRO A 88 -8.59 2.29 8.35
N TYR A 89 -7.97 1.65 7.36
CA TYR A 89 -8.54 0.51 6.66
C TYR A 89 -7.92 -0.79 7.17
N ASP A 90 -8.64 -1.53 7.99
CA ASP A 90 -8.28 -2.87 8.44
C ASP A 90 -8.75 -3.95 7.46
N CYS A 91 -7.95 -5.01 7.31
CA CYS A 91 -8.39 -6.21 6.62
C CYS A 91 -9.23 -7.06 7.59
N PRO A 92 -10.42 -7.56 7.19
CA PRO A 92 -11.23 -8.42 8.06
C PRO A 92 -10.67 -9.85 8.18
N GLN A 93 -9.81 -10.27 7.24
CA GLN A 93 -9.28 -11.64 7.14
C GLN A 93 -7.86 -11.77 7.72
N CYS A 94 -7.16 -10.67 7.99
CA CYS A 94 -5.84 -10.70 8.62
C CYS A 94 -5.56 -9.43 9.44
N SER A 95 -4.44 -9.37 10.16
CA SER A 95 -4.08 -8.21 11.00
C SER A 95 -3.47 -7.03 10.22
N GLN A 96 -3.53 -7.04 8.88
CA GLN A 96 -3.01 -5.97 8.03
C GLN A 96 -3.88 -4.71 8.09
N ARG A 97 -3.23 -3.56 8.03
CA ARG A 97 -3.89 -2.24 7.96
C ARG A 97 -3.29 -1.42 6.84
N PHE A 98 -4.12 -0.59 6.20
CA PHE A 98 -3.80 0.19 5.00
C PHE A 98 -4.17 1.67 5.19
N PHE A 99 -3.51 2.57 4.47
CA PHE A 99 -3.78 4.01 4.52
C PHE A 99 -4.90 4.41 3.57
N PHE A 100 -5.08 3.66 2.49
CA PHE A 100 -6.03 3.96 1.43
C PHE A 100 -6.93 2.75 1.12
N ARG A 101 -8.15 3.05 0.64
CA ARG A 101 -9.15 2.03 0.35
C ARG A 101 -8.70 1.08 -0.77
N ALA A 102 -8.12 1.63 -1.83
CA ALA A 102 -7.62 0.83 -2.95
C ALA A 102 -6.49 -0.13 -2.55
N GLU A 103 -5.68 0.22 -1.53
CA GLU A 103 -4.66 -0.69 -1.01
C GLU A 103 -5.30 -1.91 -0.33
N LEU A 104 -6.33 -1.69 0.49
CA LEU A 104 -7.11 -2.78 1.12
C LEU A 104 -7.82 -3.63 0.05
N ASP A 105 -8.48 -2.99 -0.91
CA ASP A 105 -9.20 -3.73 -1.96
C ASP A 105 -8.23 -4.57 -2.80
N ASN A 106 -7.07 -4.01 -3.18
CA ASN A 106 -6.02 -4.77 -3.88
C ASN A 106 -5.50 -5.94 -3.02
N HIS A 107 -5.29 -5.73 -1.72
CA HIS A 107 -4.87 -6.78 -0.80
C HIS A 107 -5.93 -7.88 -0.65
N SER A 108 -7.21 -7.56 -0.60
CA SER A 108 -8.28 -8.54 -0.40
C SER A 108 -8.31 -9.66 -1.45
N PHE A 109 -7.75 -9.41 -2.64
CA PHE A 109 -7.59 -10.44 -3.66
C PHE A 109 -6.62 -11.56 -3.28
N SER A 110 -5.63 -11.31 -2.41
CA SER A 110 -4.71 -12.37 -1.98
C SER A 110 -5.45 -13.44 -1.18
N HIS A 111 -6.43 -13.05 -0.38
CA HIS A 111 -7.24 -14.00 0.38
C HIS A 111 -8.20 -14.81 -0.50
N MET A 112 -8.63 -14.28 -1.64
CA MET A 112 -9.41 -15.07 -2.61
C MET A 112 -8.58 -16.18 -3.27
N GLU A 113 -7.25 -16.02 -3.35
CA GLU A 113 -6.35 -17.06 -3.86
C GLU A 113 -6.02 -18.09 -2.76
N GLU A 114 -5.97 -17.68 -1.49
CA GLU A 114 -5.70 -18.56 -0.33
C GLU A 114 -6.91 -19.42 0.09
N ASP A 115 -8.14 -18.93 -0.08
CA ASP A 115 -9.41 -19.63 0.25
C ASP A 115 -9.63 -20.91 -0.61
N SER A 116 -8.79 -21.12 -1.64
CA SER A 116 -8.80 -22.35 -2.44
C SER A 116 -8.00 -23.52 -1.84
N SER A 117 -7.37 -23.33 -0.66
CA SER A 117 -6.46 -24.31 -0.05
C SER A 117 -6.89 -24.89 1.31
N GLU A 118 -7.97 -24.40 1.92
CA GLU A 118 -8.48 -24.90 3.22
C GLU A 118 -9.80 -25.69 3.13
N ASP A 119 -10.15 -26.22 1.95
CA ASP A 119 -11.15 -27.29 1.82
C ASP A 119 -10.45 -28.65 1.63
N ARG A 120 -9.81 -29.12 2.70
CA ARG A 120 -9.35 -30.51 2.79
C ARG A 120 -9.63 -31.06 4.19
N ALA A 121 -10.87 -31.50 4.35
CA ALA A 121 -11.29 -32.49 5.33
C ALA A 121 -10.49 -33.80 5.19
#